data_AF-A0A9Q3ZWW5-F1
#
_entry.id   AF-A0A9Q3ZWW5-F1
#
_cell.length_a   1.000
_cell.length_b   1.000
_cell.length_c   1.000
_cell.angle_alpha   90.00
_cell.angle_beta   90.00
_cell.angle_gamma   90.00
#
_symmetry.space_group_name_H-M   'P 1'
#
loop_
_entity.id
_entity.type
_entity.pdbx_description
1 polymer ?
#
loop_
_entity_poly.entity_id
_entity_poly.type
_entity_poly.pdbx_seq_one_letter_code
_entity_poly.pdbx_strand_id
1 'polypeptide(L)'
;MKPIVLFAGLIFAAACSLISAQPLAWNDPDISDGPCNAPPAITYPAPLINALMALPQGFRIYLPLGNAAYYRWIYQKVHAGTPATDPAQLLLLKPRVRFPSLVALLGLADGTVDVYGLLPPAGRWYQVRAIPTNAVATVLLASIVNASPGAAPFGFGGTVLPTRYVWADSTTTVEWHCFEGDVQVFNVLSSTPALTPQQISDISAVLQPYGFKSQNFMTMPY
;
A
#
# COMPACT_ATOMS: atom_id res chain seq x y z
N MET A 1 -17.73 -48.51 20.75
CA MET A 1 -18.19 -47.37 19.91
C MET A 1 -18.11 -47.79 18.45
N LYS A 2 -19.16 -47.53 17.64
CA LYS A 2 -19.18 -47.95 16.23
C LYS A 2 -18.16 -47.13 15.42
N PRO A 3 -17.34 -47.75 14.55
CA PRO A 3 -16.28 -47.06 13.79
C PRO A 3 -16.78 -45.91 12.90
N ILE A 4 -18.07 -45.93 12.55
CA ILE A 4 -18.76 -44.89 11.77
C ILE A 4 -18.83 -43.54 12.52
N VAL A 5 -18.91 -43.55 13.86
CA VAL A 5 -18.99 -42.32 14.67
C VAL A 5 -17.62 -41.63 14.78
N LEU A 6 -16.54 -42.41 14.79
CA LEU A 6 -15.17 -41.90 14.81
C LEU A 6 -14.78 -41.24 13.48
N PHE A 7 -15.22 -41.83 12.36
CA PHE A 7 -15.01 -41.26 11.03
C PHE A 7 -15.80 -39.96 10.82
N ALA A 8 -17.04 -39.88 11.30
CA ALA A 8 -17.82 -38.64 11.23
C ALA A 8 -17.19 -37.50 12.06
N GLY A 9 -16.63 -37.81 13.23
CA GLY A 9 -15.93 -36.83 14.07
C GLY A 9 -14.64 -36.29 13.46
N LEU A 10 -13.88 -37.12 12.76
CA LEU A 10 -12.66 -36.70 12.04
C LEU A 10 -12.97 -35.85 10.81
N ILE A 11 -14.06 -36.15 10.08
CA ILE A 11 -14.50 -35.34 8.93
C ILE A 11 -15.00 -33.96 9.40
N PHE A 12 -15.68 -33.87 10.55
CA PHE A 12 -16.11 -32.59 11.11
C PHE A 12 -14.94 -31.75 11.65
N ALA A 13 -13.94 -32.37 12.28
CA ALA A 13 -12.72 -31.66 12.73
C ALA A 13 -11.83 -31.21 11.56
N ALA A 14 -11.78 -31.97 10.46
CA ALA A 14 -11.12 -31.58 9.22
C ALA A 14 -11.89 -30.49 8.46
N ALA A 15 -13.23 -30.48 8.51
CA ALA A 15 -14.05 -29.43 7.92
C ALA A 15 -14.00 -28.12 8.71
N CYS A 16 -13.94 -28.18 10.05
CA CYS A 16 -13.78 -26.97 10.90
C CYS A 16 -12.37 -26.38 10.87
N SER A 17 -11.34 -27.18 10.52
CA SER A 17 -9.98 -26.67 10.27
C SER A 17 -9.76 -26.13 8.85
N LEU A 18 -10.75 -26.34 7.96
CA LEU A 18 -10.84 -25.72 6.64
C LEU A 18 -11.77 -24.51 6.61
N ILE A 19 -12.08 -23.92 7.77
CA ILE A 19 -12.42 -22.50 7.82
C ILE A 19 -11.14 -21.76 7.44
N SER A 20 -10.92 -21.68 6.13
CA SER A 20 -10.00 -20.75 5.50
C SER A 20 -10.16 -19.44 6.25
N ALA A 21 -9.07 -18.86 6.74
CA ALA A 21 -9.08 -17.47 7.16
C ALA A 21 -9.76 -16.70 6.04
N GLN A 22 -11.02 -16.32 6.24
CA GLN A 22 -11.77 -15.57 5.24
C GLN A 22 -10.94 -14.32 5.02
N PRO A 23 -10.57 -13.99 3.77
CA PRO A 23 -9.84 -12.75 3.52
C PRO A 23 -10.70 -11.62 4.10
N LEU A 24 -10.22 -11.00 5.17
CA LEU A 24 -10.84 -9.80 5.71
C LEU A 24 -10.88 -8.80 4.57
N ALA A 25 -12.09 -8.41 4.21
CA ALA A 25 -12.35 -7.65 3.01
C ALA A 25 -11.68 -6.27 3.13
N TRP A 26 -11.16 -5.75 2.01
CA TRP A 26 -10.48 -4.46 1.97
C TRP A 26 -11.35 -3.30 2.46
N ASN A 27 -12.67 -3.48 2.42
CA ASN A 27 -13.69 -2.54 2.85
C ASN A 27 -14.09 -2.70 4.34
N ASP A 28 -13.31 -3.45 5.12
CA ASP A 28 -13.48 -3.54 6.57
C ASP A 28 -13.43 -2.11 7.18
N PRO A 29 -14.52 -1.64 7.81
CA PRO A 29 -14.64 -0.26 8.29
C PRO A 29 -13.63 0.09 9.39
N ASP A 30 -13.00 -0.89 10.02
CA ASP A 30 -11.97 -0.68 11.05
C ASP A 30 -10.61 -0.29 10.46
N ILE A 31 -10.43 -0.45 9.15
CA ILE A 31 -9.16 -0.16 8.46
C ILE A 31 -9.33 0.63 7.15
N SER A 32 -10.56 0.67 6.63
CA SER A 32 -10.96 1.33 5.38
C SER A 32 -11.66 2.66 5.65
N ASP A 33 -11.37 3.64 4.80
CA ASP A 33 -12.00 4.96 4.84
C ASP A 33 -13.23 5.08 3.91
N GLY A 34 -13.78 3.94 3.49
CA GLY A 34 -15.02 3.86 2.72
C GLY A 34 -14.85 4.03 1.21
N PRO A 35 -15.91 4.45 0.50
CA PRO A 35 -15.95 4.51 -0.95
C PRO A 35 -14.93 5.49 -1.53
N CYS A 36 -14.54 5.31 -2.79
CA CYS A 36 -13.56 6.16 -3.42
C CYS A 36 -14.11 7.59 -3.66
N ASN A 37 -13.63 8.55 -2.87
CA ASN A 37 -13.89 9.97 -3.08
C ASN A 37 -12.57 10.69 -3.37
N ALA A 38 -12.22 10.80 -4.65
CA ALA A 38 -10.89 11.22 -5.04
C ALA A 38 -10.61 12.71 -4.72
N PRO A 39 -9.57 13.03 -3.92
CA PRO A 39 -9.15 14.40 -3.72
C PRO A 39 -8.65 15.05 -5.02
N PRO A 40 -8.60 16.39 -5.11
CA PRO A 40 -8.02 17.08 -6.26
C PRO A 40 -6.55 16.69 -6.40
N ALA A 41 -6.13 16.41 -7.64
CA ALA A 41 -4.73 16.15 -7.94
C ALA A 41 -3.94 17.46 -7.90
N ILE A 42 -2.68 17.41 -7.45
CA ILE A 42 -1.77 18.56 -7.58
C ILE A 42 -1.44 18.79 -9.06
N THR A 43 -1.23 20.06 -9.42
CA THR A 43 -0.78 20.41 -10.78
C THR A 43 0.70 20.08 -10.95
N TYR A 44 1.05 19.48 -12.08
CA TYR A 44 2.43 19.14 -12.42
C TYR A 44 3.25 20.42 -12.74
N PRO A 45 4.55 20.56 -12.39
CA PRO A 45 5.43 19.67 -11.62
C PRO A 45 6.17 20.30 -10.41
N ALA A 46 6.04 21.60 -10.13
CA ALA A 46 6.98 22.29 -9.22
C ALA A 46 7.04 21.73 -7.79
N PRO A 47 5.91 21.41 -7.11
CA PRO A 47 5.96 20.83 -5.76
C PRO A 47 6.59 19.43 -5.74
N LEU A 48 6.29 18.61 -6.75
CA LEU A 48 6.84 17.25 -6.89
C LEU A 48 8.33 17.30 -7.20
N ILE A 49 8.78 18.18 -8.10
CA ILE A 49 10.22 18.35 -8.41
C ILE A 49 10.99 18.77 -7.15
N ASN A 50 10.47 19.74 -6.40
CA ASN A 50 11.15 20.24 -5.19
C ASN A 50 11.31 19.16 -4.12
N ALA A 51 10.33 18.28 -3.96
CA ALA A 51 10.41 17.13 -3.06
C ALA A 51 11.56 16.17 -3.39
N LEU A 52 11.93 16.10 -4.68
CA LEU A 52 12.73 15.03 -5.25
C LEU A 52 14.16 15.45 -5.59
N MET A 53 14.42 16.74 -5.80
CA MET A 53 15.78 17.24 -6.06
C MET A 53 16.78 16.91 -4.94
N ALA A 54 16.31 16.54 -3.74
CA ALA A 54 17.15 16.15 -2.61
C ALA A 54 17.69 14.70 -2.68
N LEU A 55 17.29 13.88 -3.65
CA LEU A 55 17.52 12.42 -3.62
C LEU A 55 18.61 11.96 -4.63
N PRO A 56 19.54 11.06 -4.25
CA PRO A 56 20.58 10.52 -5.15
C PRO A 56 20.02 9.46 -6.12
N GLN A 57 20.76 9.03 -7.16
CA GLN A 57 20.28 7.93 -8.04
C GLN A 57 20.16 6.58 -7.30
N GLY A 58 19.18 5.74 -7.66
CA GLY A 58 18.95 4.43 -7.04
C GLY A 58 18.47 4.49 -5.58
N PHE A 59 17.97 5.66 -5.16
CA PHE A 59 17.52 5.93 -3.80
C PHE A 59 16.29 5.12 -3.41
N ARG A 60 16.21 4.88 -2.10
CA ARG A 60 15.03 4.33 -1.44
C ARG A 60 14.36 5.45 -0.66
N ILE A 61 13.04 5.44 -0.67
CA ILE A 61 12.22 6.29 0.18
C ILE A 61 11.34 5.45 1.10
N TYR A 62 10.99 6.08 2.21
CA TYR A 62 10.18 5.47 3.26
C TYR A 62 8.70 5.62 2.93
N LEU A 63 7.88 4.70 3.43
CA LEU A 63 6.44 4.90 3.55
C LEU A 63 6.06 5.08 5.02
N PRO A 64 6.31 6.27 5.62
CA PRO A 64 6.14 6.49 7.06
C PRO A 64 4.69 6.53 7.52
N LEU A 65 3.74 6.83 6.63
CA LEU A 65 2.33 7.01 6.97
C LEU A 65 1.43 6.53 5.83
N GLY A 66 0.27 6.00 6.17
CA GLY A 66 -0.75 5.57 5.24
C GLY A 66 -1.95 4.98 5.96
N ASN A 67 -2.94 4.48 5.24
CA ASN A 67 -4.03 3.73 5.85
C ASN A 67 -3.58 2.35 6.35
N ALA A 68 -4.19 1.88 7.42
CA ALA A 68 -4.08 0.48 7.84
C ALA A 68 -4.49 -0.48 6.72
N ALA A 69 -5.55 -0.17 5.94
CA ALA A 69 -5.93 -0.95 4.75
C ALA A 69 -4.82 -1.04 3.70
N TYR A 70 -4.06 0.05 3.48
CA TYR A 70 -2.93 0.04 2.55
C TYR A 70 -1.81 -0.90 3.02
N TYR A 71 -1.44 -0.87 4.30
CA TYR A 71 -0.40 -1.76 4.81
C TYR A 71 -0.86 -3.21 4.92
N ARG A 72 -2.12 -3.46 5.24
CA ARG A 72 -2.74 -4.78 5.12
C ARG A 72 -2.67 -5.28 3.68
N TRP A 73 -2.83 -4.38 2.72
CA TRP A 73 -2.70 -4.71 1.32
C TRP A 73 -1.30 -5.16 0.99
N ILE A 74 -0.30 -4.35 1.33
CA ILE A 74 1.10 -4.75 1.21
C ILE A 74 1.35 -6.11 1.88
N TYR A 75 0.86 -6.33 3.10
CA TYR A 75 1.02 -7.61 3.81
C TYR A 75 0.54 -8.78 2.97
N GLN A 76 -0.70 -8.75 2.50
CA GLN A 76 -1.29 -9.81 1.67
C GLN A 76 -0.52 -9.99 0.37
N LYS A 77 -0.13 -8.87 -0.28
CA LYS A 77 0.65 -8.85 -1.52
C LYS A 77 2.03 -9.48 -1.36
N VAL A 78 2.58 -9.49 -0.15
CA VAL A 78 3.84 -10.16 0.13
C VAL A 78 3.66 -11.45 0.92
N HIS A 79 2.45 -11.94 1.18
CA HIS A 79 2.19 -13.21 1.88
C HIS A 79 1.26 -14.13 1.07
N ALA A 80 1.39 -14.10 -0.25
CA ALA A 80 0.64 -14.94 -1.18
C ALA A 80 -0.89 -14.86 -0.96
N GLY A 81 -1.40 -13.67 -0.63
CA GLY A 81 -2.82 -13.42 -0.38
C GLY A 81 -3.28 -13.68 1.06
N THR A 82 -2.39 -14.10 1.95
CA THR A 82 -2.74 -14.34 3.37
C THR A 82 -2.95 -13.01 4.09
N PRO A 83 -4.13 -12.73 4.68
CA PRO A 83 -4.39 -11.51 5.43
C PRO A 83 -3.57 -11.45 6.71
N ALA A 84 -3.19 -10.23 7.12
CA ALA A 84 -2.69 -10.00 8.47
C ALA A 84 -3.80 -10.27 9.50
N THR A 85 -3.45 -10.90 10.61
CA THR A 85 -4.36 -11.24 11.71
C THR A 85 -4.30 -10.24 12.84
N ASP A 86 -3.27 -9.40 12.89
CA ASP A 86 -3.09 -8.37 13.91
C ASP A 86 -2.27 -7.16 13.36
N PRO A 87 -2.32 -5.99 14.05
CA PRO A 87 -1.55 -4.81 13.64
C PRO A 87 -0.03 -4.98 13.74
N ALA A 88 0.48 -5.85 14.62
CA ALA A 88 1.93 -6.00 14.81
C ALA A 88 2.58 -6.60 13.56
N GLN A 89 1.90 -7.53 12.89
CA GLN A 89 2.30 -8.05 11.58
C GLN A 89 2.46 -6.95 10.51
N LEU A 90 1.62 -5.92 10.53
CA LEU A 90 1.73 -4.80 9.60
C LEU A 90 2.95 -3.94 9.89
N LEU A 91 3.19 -3.63 11.18
CA LEU A 91 4.33 -2.82 11.61
C LEU A 91 5.69 -3.48 11.34
N LEU A 92 5.72 -4.81 11.22
CA LEU A 92 6.93 -5.55 10.86
C LEU A 92 7.32 -5.38 9.39
N LEU A 93 6.40 -5.00 8.50
CA LEU A 93 6.65 -4.92 7.05
C LEU A 93 7.71 -3.89 6.68
N LYS A 94 7.69 -2.73 7.34
CA LYS A 94 8.57 -1.57 7.08
C LYS A 94 8.83 -1.37 5.57
N PRO A 95 7.78 -1.16 4.74
CA PRO A 95 7.92 -1.09 3.30
C PRO A 95 8.82 0.06 2.85
N ARG A 96 9.55 -0.09 1.75
CA ARG A 96 10.31 1.01 1.12
C ARG A 96 10.03 0.99 -0.37
N VAL A 97 9.97 2.17 -0.99
CA VAL A 97 9.92 2.24 -2.46
C VAL A 97 11.31 2.58 -2.97
N ARG A 98 11.80 1.79 -3.92
CA ARG A 98 13.02 2.05 -4.68
C ARG A 98 12.65 2.50 -6.07
N PHE A 99 13.24 3.59 -6.51
CA PHE A 99 13.10 4.08 -7.88
C PHE A 99 14.40 3.80 -8.66
N PRO A 100 14.30 3.42 -9.95
CA PRO A 100 15.49 3.21 -10.76
C PRO A 100 16.24 4.52 -11.03
N SER A 101 15.54 5.66 -11.04
CA SER A 101 16.14 7.00 -11.13
C SER A 101 15.17 8.09 -10.64
N LEU A 102 15.68 9.30 -10.42
CA LEU A 102 14.84 10.49 -10.20
C LEU A 102 13.85 10.73 -11.35
N VAL A 103 14.28 10.46 -12.58
CA VAL A 103 13.47 10.63 -13.79
C VAL A 103 12.28 9.68 -13.81
N ALA A 104 12.40 8.49 -13.20
CA ALA A 104 11.28 7.56 -13.07
C ALA A 104 10.15 8.19 -12.24
N LEU A 105 10.50 8.86 -11.13
CA LEU A 105 9.51 9.54 -10.30
C LEU A 105 8.93 10.79 -10.96
N LEU A 106 9.76 11.56 -11.68
CA LEU A 106 9.30 12.73 -12.47
C LEU A 106 8.43 12.34 -13.67
N GLY A 107 8.75 11.22 -14.32
CA GLY A 107 7.96 10.62 -15.40
C GLY A 107 6.75 9.85 -14.89
N LEU A 108 6.53 9.83 -13.57
CA LEU A 108 5.44 9.11 -12.91
C LEU A 108 5.43 7.63 -13.35
N ALA A 109 6.62 7.05 -13.55
CA ALA A 109 6.85 5.74 -14.14
C ALA A 109 7.65 4.86 -13.18
N ASP A 110 7.23 3.59 -13.10
CA ASP A 110 7.91 2.43 -12.51
C ASP A 110 8.67 2.65 -11.17
N GLY A 111 8.01 2.31 -10.05
CA GLY A 111 8.62 2.16 -8.72
C GLY A 111 8.68 0.68 -8.31
N THR A 112 9.70 0.25 -7.58
CA THR A 112 9.73 -1.08 -6.94
C THR A 112 9.37 -0.93 -5.47
N VAL A 113 8.30 -1.57 -5.01
CA VAL A 113 7.97 -1.63 -3.58
C VAL A 113 8.70 -2.85 -3.00
N ASP A 114 9.72 -2.56 -2.19
CA ASP A 114 10.51 -3.55 -1.47
C ASP A 114 9.96 -3.69 -0.03
N VAL A 115 9.64 -4.92 0.41
CA VAL A 115 9.19 -5.21 1.78
C VAL A 115 10.21 -6.12 2.46
N TYR A 116 10.96 -5.57 3.40
CA TYR A 116 12.09 -6.28 4.05
C TYR A 116 11.74 -6.94 5.39
N GLY A 117 10.49 -6.83 5.85
CA GLY A 117 10.06 -7.38 7.12
C GLY A 117 9.95 -8.90 7.14
N LEU A 118 11.07 -9.62 7.35
CA LEU A 118 11.25 -10.80 8.23
C LEU A 118 12.15 -11.95 7.73
N LEU A 119 12.57 -12.04 6.46
CA LEU A 119 13.38 -13.20 6.02
C LEU A 119 14.48 -12.85 4.99
N PRO A 120 15.77 -13.06 5.33
CA PRO A 120 16.84 -13.23 4.34
C PRO A 120 16.70 -14.59 3.62
N PRO A 121 17.18 -14.74 2.36
CA PRO A 121 18.11 -13.84 1.68
C PRO A 121 17.52 -13.08 0.47
N ALA A 122 16.23 -13.18 0.17
CA ALA A 122 15.58 -12.36 -0.84
C ALA A 122 14.31 -11.75 -0.25
N GLY A 123 14.35 -10.44 0.06
CA GLY A 123 13.18 -9.70 0.53
C GLY A 123 12.03 -9.87 -0.45
N ARG A 124 10.79 -9.89 0.06
CA ARG A 124 9.61 -9.97 -0.80
C ARG A 124 9.37 -8.59 -1.41
N TRP A 125 9.20 -8.52 -2.72
CA TRP A 125 9.01 -7.27 -3.46
C TRP A 125 8.00 -7.45 -4.58
N TYR A 126 7.49 -6.32 -5.07
CA TYR A 126 6.71 -6.23 -6.30
C TYR A 126 6.99 -4.89 -6.99
N GLN A 127 6.90 -4.87 -8.32
CA GLN A 127 7.03 -3.62 -9.07
C GLN A 127 5.64 -2.99 -9.27
N VAL A 128 5.60 -1.67 -9.28
CA VAL A 128 4.41 -0.88 -9.57
C VAL A 128 4.74 0.00 -10.77
N ARG A 129 4.02 -0.22 -11.85
CA ARG A 129 4.04 0.62 -13.04
C ARG A 129 2.97 1.68 -12.92
N ALA A 130 3.37 2.93 -12.83
CA ALA A 130 2.46 4.06 -12.96
C ALA A 130 2.41 4.55 -14.42
N ILE A 131 1.20 4.89 -14.88
CA ILE A 131 0.91 5.38 -16.22
C ILE A 131 0.17 6.71 -16.08
N PRO A 132 0.74 7.84 -16.53
CA PRO A 132 0.03 9.11 -16.56
C PRO A 132 -1.20 9.04 -17.46
N THR A 133 -2.34 9.50 -16.96
CA THR A 133 -3.57 9.67 -17.76
C THR A 133 -3.90 11.13 -18.04
N ASN A 134 -3.21 12.06 -17.37
CA ASN A 134 -3.34 13.48 -17.57
C ASN A 134 -1.95 14.12 -17.62
N ALA A 135 -1.70 14.95 -18.64
CA ALA A 135 -0.42 15.63 -18.85
C ALA A 135 -0.24 16.89 -17.98
N VAL A 136 -1.30 17.37 -17.33
CA VAL A 136 -1.35 18.63 -16.59
C VAL A 136 -1.56 18.41 -15.09
N ALA A 137 -2.25 17.33 -14.72
CA ALA A 137 -2.50 16.93 -13.35
C ALA A 137 -1.88 15.58 -13.06
N THR A 138 -1.50 15.34 -11.81
CA THR A 138 -0.88 14.09 -11.35
C THR A 138 -1.87 12.93 -11.24
N VAL A 139 -2.66 12.67 -12.28
CA VAL A 139 -3.63 11.57 -12.36
C VAL A 139 -2.97 10.40 -13.09
N LEU A 140 -3.03 9.24 -12.46
CA LEU A 140 -2.25 8.05 -12.80
C LEU A 140 -3.14 6.79 -12.80
N LEU A 141 -2.64 5.78 -13.49
CA LEU A 141 -3.04 4.39 -13.32
C LEU A 141 -1.83 3.63 -12.79
N ALA A 142 -1.94 3.05 -11.59
CA ALA A 142 -0.91 2.18 -11.05
C ALA A 142 -1.25 0.72 -11.36
N SER A 143 -0.28 -0.05 -11.82
CA SER A 143 -0.42 -1.47 -12.05
C SER A 143 0.70 -2.25 -11.39
N ILE A 144 0.36 -3.30 -10.66
CA ILE A 144 1.37 -4.21 -10.14
C ILE A 144 1.91 -5.01 -11.31
N VAL A 145 3.23 -4.98 -11.47
CA VAL A 145 3.96 -5.80 -12.42
C VAL A 145 5.01 -6.57 -11.64
N ASN A 146 5.34 -7.79 -12.07
CA ASN A 146 6.51 -8.53 -11.59
C ASN A 146 6.64 -8.62 -10.05
N ALA A 147 6.01 -9.62 -9.44
CA ALA A 147 6.20 -9.91 -8.01
C ALA A 147 7.33 -10.93 -7.81
N SER A 148 8.08 -10.78 -6.71
CA SER A 148 9.05 -11.78 -6.28
C SER A 148 8.38 -13.15 -6.02
N PRO A 149 9.12 -14.27 -6.18
CA PRO A 149 8.58 -15.60 -5.92
C PRO A 149 7.95 -15.72 -4.52
N GLY A 150 6.71 -16.20 -4.45
CA GLY A 150 5.97 -16.38 -3.21
C GLY A 150 5.38 -15.10 -2.58
N ALA A 151 5.55 -13.93 -3.21
CA ALA A 151 4.89 -12.71 -2.75
C ALA A 151 3.41 -12.68 -3.18
N ALA A 152 3.12 -12.88 -4.46
CA ALA A 152 1.76 -12.77 -4.99
C ALA A 152 1.22 -14.11 -5.54
N PRO A 153 -0.10 -14.35 -5.44
CA PRO A 153 -0.74 -15.45 -6.16
C PRO A 153 -0.58 -15.28 -7.68
N PHE A 154 -0.70 -16.40 -8.42
CA PHE A 154 -0.62 -16.39 -9.88
C PHE A 154 -1.71 -15.50 -10.50
N GLY A 155 -1.38 -14.72 -11.54
CA GLY A 155 -2.35 -13.87 -12.27
C GLY A 155 -2.66 -12.51 -11.65
N PHE A 156 -1.91 -12.10 -10.64
CA PHE A 156 -2.20 -10.88 -9.86
C PHE A 156 -1.60 -9.59 -10.42
N GLY A 157 -0.71 -9.70 -11.40
CA GLY A 157 -0.24 -8.55 -12.15
C GLY A 157 -1.32 -8.03 -13.10
N GLY A 158 -1.26 -6.74 -13.46
CA GLY A 158 -2.17 -6.15 -14.45
C GLY A 158 -3.46 -5.55 -13.90
N THR A 159 -3.74 -5.67 -12.59
CA THR A 159 -4.79 -4.84 -11.96
C THR A 159 -4.41 -3.37 -12.10
N VAL A 160 -5.34 -2.55 -12.56
CA VAL A 160 -5.16 -1.12 -12.75
C VAL A 160 -5.88 -0.38 -11.61
N LEU A 161 -5.14 0.44 -10.89
CA LEU A 161 -5.60 1.20 -9.73
C LEU A 161 -5.59 2.69 -10.05
N PRO A 162 -6.76 3.36 -10.12
CA PRO A 162 -6.81 4.81 -10.21
C PRO A 162 -6.01 5.43 -9.06
N THR A 163 -5.05 6.28 -9.41
CA THR A 163 -4.07 6.84 -8.48
C THR A 163 -3.88 8.32 -8.75
N ARG A 164 -3.54 9.12 -7.73
CA ARG A 164 -3.08 10.51 -7.93
C ARG A 164 -2.25 11.03 -6.76
N TYR A 165 -1.35 11.97 -7.04
CA TYR A 165 -0.75 12.78 -5.99
C TYR A 165 -1.70 13.88 -5.56
N VAL A 166 -1.94 14.03 -4.25
CA VAL A 166 -2.92 14.98 -3.68
C VAL A 166 -2.27 16.06 -2.81
N TRP A 167 -1.04 15.84 -2.38
CA TRP A 167 -0.28 16.79 -1.57
C TRP A 167 1.22 16.52 -1.68
N ALA A 168 2.04 17.57 -1.54
CA ALA A 168 3.49 17.46 -1.51
C ALA A 168 4.14 18.64 -0.77
N ASP A 169 5.27 18.39 -0.13
CA ASP A 169 6.23 19.38 0.37
C ASP A 169 7.65 19.06 -0.15
N SER A 170 8.69 19.72 0.38
CA SER A 170 10.08 19.52 -0.06
C SER A 170 10.71 18.17 0.32
N THR A 171 10.01 17.31 1.04
CA THR A 171 10.53 16.03 1.55
C THR A 171 9.57 14.86 1.39
N THR A 172 8.29 15.14 1.16
CA THR A 172 7.17 14.23 1.35
C THR A 172 6.10 14.43 0.28
N THR A 173 5.49 13.35 -0.20
CA THR A 173 4.34 13.37 -1.12
C THR A 173 3.26 12.40 -0.66
N VAL A 174 1.99 12.77 -0.84
CA VAL A 174 0.83 11.91 -0.54
C VAL A 174 0.25 11.38 -1.85
N GLU A 175 0.19 10.06 -1.95
CA GLU A 175 -0.53 9.35 -3.00
C GLU A 175 -1.88 8.88 -2.48
N TRP A 176 -2.92 9.10 -3.27
CA TRP A 176 -4.24 8.53 -3.11
C TRP A 176 -4.45 7.43 -4.15
N HIS A 177 -5.12 6.35 -3.77
CA HIS A 177 -5.51 5.26 -4.65
C HIS A 177 -6.97 4.84 -4.42
N CYS A 178 -7.61 4.38 -5.49
CA CYS A 178 -8.87 3.63 -5.42
C CYS A 178 -8.59 2.15 -5.67
N PHE A 179 -8.81 1.32 -4.65
CA PHE A 179 -8.60 -0.12 -4.69
C PHE A 179 -9.88 -0.87 -5.13
N GLU A 180 -9.70 -2.14 -5.45
CA GLU A 180 -10.81 -3.06 -5.74
C GLU A 180 -11.82 -3.09 -4.58
N GLY A 181 -13.11 -3.13 -4.93
CA GLY A 181 -14.19 -3.04 -3.96
C GLY A 181 -14.55 -1.60 -3.54
N ASP A 182 -14.14 -0.60 -4.33
CA ASP A 182 -14.41 0.82 -4.09
C ASP A 182 -13.87 1.27 -2.73
N VAL A 183 -12.57 1.02 -2.50
CA VAL A 183 -11.93 1.39 -1.24
C VAL A 183 -10.87 2.45 -1.51
N GLN A 184 -11.03 3.63 -0.91
CA GLN A 184 -9.96 4.63 -0.94
C GLN A 184 -8.87 4.32 0.07
N VAL A 185 -7.63 4.49 -0.35
CA VAL A 185 -6.46 4.45 0.51
C VAL A 185 -5.49 5.57 0.15
N PHE A 186 -4.62 5.92 1.09
CA PHE A 186 -3.46 6.76 0.84
C PHE A 186 -2.20 6.12 1.41
N ASN A 187 -1.07 6.52 0.84
CA ASN A 187 0.26 6.36 1.41
C ASN A 187 1.07 7.62 1.23
N VAL A 188 2.01 7.80 2.14
CA VAL A 188 2.95 8.90 2.15
C VAL A 188 4.30 8.36 1.76
N LEU A 189 4.92 8.99 0.79
CA LEU A 189 6.29 8.74 0.35
C LEU A 189 7.15 9.84 0.93
N SER A 190 8.20 9.48 1.67
CA SER A 190 9.07 10.48 2.31
C SER A 190 10.54 10.12 2.19
N SER A 191 11.35 11.16 2.00
CA SER A 191 12.80 11.12 2.15
C SER A 191 13.25 10.92 3.61
N THR A 192 12.36 11.15 4.58
CA THR A 192 12.61 10.94 6.01
C THR A 192 11.86 9.72 6.56
N PRO A 193 12.43 9.01 7.54
CA PRO A 193 11.80 7.83 8.14
C PRO A 193 10.58 8.14 9.02
N ALA A 194 10.45 9.39 9.47
CA ALA A 194 9.35 9.86 10.30
C ALA A 194 8.86 11.23 9.79
N LEU A 195 7.55 11.45 9.89
CA LEU A 195 6.92 12.72 9.59
C LEU A 195 6.86 13.59 10.85
N THR A 196 6.97 14.90 10.66
CA THR A 196 6.74 15.86 11.74
C THR A 196 5.25 15.92 12.11
N PRO A 197 4.90 16.33 13.35
CA PRO A 197 3.50 16.55 13.72
C PRO A 197 2.77 17.52 12.79
N GLN A 198 3.48 18.54 12.29
CA GLN A 198 2.92 19.50 11.34
C GLN A 198 2.57 18.83 10.01
N GLN A 199 3.48 18.02 9.44
CA GLN A 199 3.20 17.27 8.21
C GLN A 199 2.01 16.33 8.38
N ILE A 200 1.91 15.61 9.50
CA ILE A 200 0.77 14.73 9.78
C ILE A 200 -0.54 15.55 9.85
N SER A 201 -0.50 16.71 10.50
CA SER A 201 -1.65 17.61 10.60
C SER A 201 -2.08 18.12 9.22
N ASP A 202 -1.15 18.59 8.40
CA ASP A 202 -1.44 19.13 7.06
C ASP A 202 -2.00 18.04 6.13
N ILE A 203 -1.41 16.85 6.15
CA ILE A 203 -1.89 15.69 5.39
C ILE A 203 -3.30 15.30 5.85
N SER A 204 -3.54 15.26 7.16
CA SER A 204 -4.87 14.95 7.71
C SER A 204 -5.91 15.98 7.28
N ALA A 205 -5.58 17.26 7.32
CA ALA A 205 -6.49 18.33 6.91
C ALA A 205 -6.87 18.25 5.43
N VAL A 206 -5.95 17.82 4.57
CA VAL A 206 -6.22 17.61 3.14
C VAL A 206 -7.12 16.38 2.91
N LEU A 207 -6.94 15.31 3.69
CA LEU A 207 -7.62 14.03 3.45
C LEU A 207 -9.02 13.96 4.11
N GLN A 208 -9.22 14.53 5.30
CA GLN A 208 -10.48 14.44 6.06
C GLN A 208 -11.74 14.85 5.28
N PRO A 209 -11.74 15.95 4.47
CA PRO A 209 -12.90 16.32 3.66
C PRO A 209 -13.34 15.24 2.66
N TYR A 210 -12.45 14.30 2.35
CA TYR A 210 -12.69 13.20 1.42
C TYR A 210 -13.05 11.90 2.12
N GLY A 211 -13.29 11.93 3.44
CA GLY A 211 -13.79 10.79 4.22
C GLY A 211 -12.72 9.98 4.94
N PHE A 212 -11.45 10.37 4.82
CA PHE A 212 -10.35 9.74 5.54
C PHE A 212 -10.45 9.98 7.05
N LYS A 213 -10.39 8.90 7.84
CA LYS A 213 -10.49 8.96 9.30
C LYS A 213 -9.13 8.77 9.93
N SER A 214 -8.72 9.71 10.79
CA SER A 214 -7.41 9.67 11.46
C SER A 214 -7.16 8.40 12.27
N GLN A 215 -8.22 7.78 12.80
CA GLN A 215 -8.14 6.49 13.51
C GLN A 215 -7.62 5.33 12.64
N ASN A 216 -7.79 5.43 11.31
CA ASN A 216 -7.36 4.43 10.35
C ASN A 216 -5.93 4.69 9.84
N PHE A 217 -5.28 5.77 10.32
CA PHE A 217 -3.95 6.13 9.89
C PHE A 217 -2.93 5.32 10.69
N MET A 218 -1.98 4.71 9.98
CA MET A 218 -0.93 3.89 10.56
C MET A 218 0.43 4.50 10.24
N THR A 219 1.23 4.71 11.29
CA THR A 219 2.61 5.17 11.18
C THR A 219 3.56 3.98 11.24
N MET A 220 4.50 3.91 10.30
CA MET A 220 5.47 2.82 10.20
C MET A 220 6.78 3.15 10.94
N PRO A 221 7.31 2.23 11.77
CA PRO A 221 8.54 2.44 12.52
C PRO A 221 9.77 2.04 11.68
N TYR A 222 10.46 2.99 11.06
CA TYR A 222 11.66 2.74 10.25
C TYR A 222 12.97 2.74 11.02
#